data_AF-A0A022GEX2-F1
#
_entry.id   AF-A0A022GEX2-F1
#
_cell.length_a   1.000
_cell.length_b   1.000
_cell.length_c   1.000
_cell.angle_alpha   90.00
_cell.angle_beta   90.00
_cell.angle_gamma   90.00
#
_symmetry.space_group_name_H-M   'P 1'
#
loop_
_entity.id
_entity.type
_entity.pdbx_description
1 polymer ?
#
loop_
_entity_poly.entity_id
_entity_poly.type
_entity_poly.pdbx_seq_one_letter_code
_entity_poly.pdbx_strand_id
1 'polypeptide(L)'
;MPALTLYGRAYCHLCEDMKVALEPLRRDFSFTLHEVDVDADASLEDRFGELVPVLMPGTPADLQGSAVELCHYFLDEAAVRVWLAAHGGAHTTR
;
A
#
# COMPACT_ATOMS: atom_id res chain seq x y z
N MET A 1 -14.20 -4.17 -2.87
CA MET A 1 -13.31 -3.00 -3.01
C MET A 1 -11.91 -3.47 -2.65
N PRO A 2 -10.92 -3.27 -3.51
CA PRO A 2 -9.54 -3.67 -3.22
C PRO A 2 -8.98 -2.91 -2.00
N ALA A 3 -8.08 -3.56 -1.29
CA ALA A 3 -7.37 -2.98 -0.16
C ALA A 3 -5.86 -2.91 -0.47
N LEU A 4 -5.22 -1.86 0.02
CA LEU A 4 -3.78 -1.67 0.01
C LEU A 4 -3.33 -1.49 1.46
N THR A 5 -2.16 -2.01 1.80
CA THR A 5 -1.52 -1.82 3.11
C THR A 5 -0.19 -1.13 2.92
N LEU A 6 -0.03 0.03 3.55
CA LEU A 6 1.21 0.79 3.64
C LEU A 6 1.88 0.48 4.97
N TYR A 7 2.97 -0.27 4.91
CA TYR A 7 3.87 -0.42 6.05
C TYR A 7 4.81 0.77 6.09
N GLY A 8 4.81 1.47 7.22
CA GLY A 8 5.60 2.66 7.44
C GLY A 8 6.00 2.75 8.89
N ARG A 9 6.53 3.91 9.27
CA ARG A 9 6.84 4.24 10.66
C ARG A 9 6.54 5.69 10.96
N ALA A 10 6.42 6.02 12.24
CA ALA A 10 6.23 7.39 12.68
C ALA A 10 7.35 8.32 12.18
N TYR A 11 6.99 9.56 11.85
CA TYR A 11 7.92 10.61 11.39
C TYR A 11 8.74 10.24 10.15
N CYS A 12 8.17 9.45 9.23
CA CYS A 12 8.81 9.12 7.97
C CYS A 12 8.27 9.99 6.82
N HIS A 13 9.10 10.90 6.29
CA HIS A 13 8.73 11.75 5.16
C HIS A 13 8.33 10.95 3.92
N LEU A 14 9.04 9.87 3.61
CA LEU A 14 8.73 9.02 2.46
C LEU A 14 7.36 8.34 2.60
N CYS A 15 6.95 7.97 3.81
CA CYS A 15 5.62 7.42 4.06
C CYS A 15 4.52 8.44 3.73
N GLU A 16 4.70 9.69 4.15
CA GLU A 16 3.76 10.76 3.82
C GLU A 16 3.74 11.05 2.31
N ASP A 17 4.91 11.08 1.65
CA ASP A 17 5.01 11.27 0.20
C ASP A 17 4.27 10.16 -0.56
N MET A 18 4.40 8.90 -0.14
CA MET A 18 3.69 7.79 -0.77
C MET A 18 2.17 7.88 -0.59
N LYS A 19 1.69 8.29 0.59
CA LYS A 19 0.25 8.52 0.82
C LYS A 19 -0.28 9.62 -0.11
N VAL A 20 0.44 10.75 -0.19
CA VAL A 20 0.08 11.87 -1.07
C VAL A 20 0.06 11.42 -2.53
N ALA A 21 1.03 10.59 -2.95
CA ALA A 21 1.09 10.06 -4.31
C ALA A 21 -0.04 9.06 -4.63
N LEU A 22 -0.62 8.39 -3.64
CA LEU A 22 -1.78 7.49 -3.81
C LEU A 22 -3.11 8.25 -3.95
N GLU A 23 -3.23 9.46 -3.39
CA GLU A 23 -4.49 10.21 -3.41
C GLU A 23 -5.04 10.50 -4.82
N PRO A 24 -4.23 10.89 -5.83
CA PRO A 24 -4.70 11.02 -7.20
C PRO A 24 -5.37 9.77 -7.76
N LEU A 25 -4.94 8.56 -7.35
CA LEU A 25 -5.52 7.30 -7.80
C LEU A 25 -6.96 7.10 -7.32
N ARG A 26 -7.36 7.75 -6.21
CA ARG A 26 -8.73 7.68 -5.71
C ARG A 26 -9.76 8.28 -6.65
N ARG A 27 -9.33 9.10 -7.62
CA ARG A 27 -10.20 9.66 -8.66
C ARG A 27 -10.68 8.60 -9.66
N ASP A 28 -9.84 7.62 -9.95
CA ASP A 28 -10.08 6.57 -10.95
C ASP A 28 -10.47 5.24 -10.31
N PHE A 29 -10.02 5.01 -9.07
CA PHE A 29 -10.22 3.77 -8.34
C PHE A 29 -10.79 3.98 -6.94
N SER A 30 -11.73 3.13 -6.54
CA SER A 30 -12.16 2.89 -5.17
C SER A 30 -11.24 1.87 -4.49
N PHE A 31 -10.52 2.27 -3.44
CA PHE A 31 -9.73 1.36 -2.62
C PHE A 31 -9.64 1.83 -1.15
N THR A 32 -9.43 0.87 -0.25
CA THR A 32 -9.08 1.13 1.15
C THR A 32 -7.57 1.17 1.29
N LEU A 33 -7.03 2.14 2.02
CA LEU A 33 -5.63 2.17 2.43
C LEU A 33 -5.57 1.89 3.94
N HIS A 34 -4.81 0.86 4.31
CA HIS A 34 -4.46 0.55 5.69
C HIS A 34 -3.04 1.02 5.95
N GLU A 35 -2.80 1.63 7.10
CA GLU A 35 -1.47 2.03 7.53
C GLU A 35 -1.06 1.14 8.70
N VAL A 36 0.13 0.58 8.64
CA VAL A 36 0.67 -0.29 9.68
C VAL A 36 2.04 0.21 10.08
N ASP A 37 2.23 0.47 11.37
CA ASP A 37 3.52 0.84 11.94
C ASP A 37 4.39 -0.41 12.09
N VAL A 38 5.53 -0.44 11.42
CA VAL A 38 6.50 -1.55 11.52
C VAL A 38 7.15 -1.61 12.89
N ASP A 39 7.24 -0.48 13.61
CA ASP A 39 7.86 -0.41 14.94
C ASP A 39 6.96 -1.03 16.03
N ALA A 40 5.70 -1.36 15.71
CA ALA A 40 4.76 -1.96 16.63
C ALA A 40 4.92 -3.49 16.77
N ASP A 41 5.63 -4.16 15.85
CA ASP A 41 5.83 -5.61 15.84
C ASP A 41 7.23 -5.97 15.31
N ALA A 42 8.01 -6.71 16.09
CA ALA A 42 9.39 -7.05 15.75
C ALA A 42 9.52 -7.86 14.44
N SER A 43 8.51 -8.64 14.06
CA SER A 43 8.52 -9.37 12.79
C SER A 43 8.27 -8.46 11.59
N LEU A 44 7.51 -7.38 11.78
CA LEU A 44 7.34 -6.34 10.76
C LEU A 44 8.59 -5.48 10.64
N GLU A 45 9.21 -5.13 11.77
CA GLU A 45 10.50 -4.42 11.80
C GLU A 45 11.58 -5.20 11.06
N ASP A 46 11.76 -6.49 11.36
CA ASP A 46 12.75 -7.36 10.71
C ASP A 46 12.50 -7.49 9.20
N ARG A 47 11.23 -7.57 8.79
CA ARG A 47 10.86 -7.79 7.39
C ARG A 47 10.86 -6.52 6.53
N PHE A 48 10.42 -5.39 7.09
CA PHE A 48 10.13 -4.17 6.33
C PHE A 48 10.85 -2.93 6.84
N GLY A 49 11.48 -2.97 8.02
CA GLY A 49 12.03 -1.79 8.70
C GLY A 49 13.05 -1.00 7.87
N GLU A 50 13.87 -1.69 7.06
CA GLU A 50 14.83 -1.05 6.15
C GLU A 50 14.21 -0.60 4.81
N LEU A 51 13.02 -1.11 4.48
CA LEU A 51 12.35 -0.90 3.18
C LEU A 51 11.24 0.16 3.24
N VAL A 52 10.87 0.65 4.44
CA VAL A 52 9.76 1.59 4.58
C VAL A 52 9.95 2.87 3.76
N PRO A 53 8.88 3.42 3.15
CA PRO A 53 7.53 2.85 3.04
C PRO A 53 7.45 1.62 2.12
N VAL A 54 6.66 0.62 2.50
CA VAL A 54 6.37 -0.56 1.68
C VAL A 54 4.86 -0.64 1.41
N LEU A 55 4.47 -0.79 0.14
CA LEU A 55 3.08 -0.92 -0.27
C LEU A 55 2.76 -2.35 -0.69
N MET A 56 1.83 -2.98 0.03
CA MET A 56 1.38 -4.35 -0.19
C MET A 56 -0.07 -4.40 -0.67
N PRO A 57 -0.43 -5.38 -1.52
CA PRO A 57 -1.82 -5.63 -1.90
C PRO A 57 -2.56 -6.43 -0.82
N GLY A 58 -3.80 -6.04 -0.51
CA GLY A 58 -4.65 -6.69 0.48
C GLY A 58 -4.71 -5.96 1.82
N THR A 59 -5.48 -6.52 2.76
CA THR A 59 -5.57 -6.00 4.13
C THR A 59 -4.44 -6.57 5.01
N PRO A 60 -4.08 -5.94 6.14
CA PRO A 60 -3.09 -6.50 7.07
C PRO A 60 -3.43 -7.92 7.54
N ALA A 61 -4.72 -8.27 7.59
CA ALA A 61 -5.20 -9.60 7.97
C ALA A 61 -5.03 -10.65 6.86
N ASP A 62 -4.89 -10.24 5.60
CA ASP A 62 -4.72 -11.15 4.45
C ASP A 62 -3.23 -11.40 4.12
N LEU A 63 -2.33 -10.59 4.66
CA LEU A 63 -0.90 -10.58 4.34
C LEU A 63 -0.09 -11.74 4.96
N GLN A 64 -0.78 -12.78 5.43
CA GLN A 64 -0.19 -14.07 5.80
C GLN A 64 0.02 -15.01 4.59
N GLY A 65 -0.38 -14.59 3.38
CA GLY A 65 -0.28 -15.37 2.13
C GLY A 65 0.80 -14.90 1.14
N SER A 66 0.79 -15.47 -0.07
CA SER A 66 1.73 -15.21 -1.18
C SER A 66 1.61 -13.83 -1.85
N ALA A 67 1.11 -12.82 -1.13
CA ALA A 67 1.02 -11.46 -1.65
C ALA A 67 2.43 -10.91 -1.92
N VAL A 68 2.64 -10.42 -3.14
CA VAL A 68 3.91 -9.79 -3.56
C VAL A 68 3.77 -8.28 -3.39
N GLU A 69 4.83 -7.66 -2.89
CA GLU A 69 4.96 -6.21 -2.77
C GLU A 69 4.71 -5.51 -4.10
N LEU A 70 4.00 -4.38 -4.06
CA LEU A 70 3.78 -3.53 -5.23
C LEU A 70 4.98 -2.59 -5.46
N CYS A 71 5.46 -1.96 -4.39
CA CYS A 71 6.63 -1.10 -4.39
C CYS A 71 7.11 -0.79 -2.97
N HIS A 72 8.34 -0.29 -2.85
CA HIS A 72 8.87 0.31 -1.64
C HIS A 72 9.70 1.58 -1.94
N TYR A 73 9.96 2.41 -0.92
CA TYR A 73 10.55 3.76 -0.97
C TYR A 73 9.75 4.81 -1.75
N PHE A 74 9.39 4.53 -2.99
CA PHE A 74 8.66 5.42 -3.89
C PHE A 74 7.49 4.68 -4.53
N LEU A 75 6.42 5.41 -4.82
CA LEU A 75 5.24 4.84 -5.46
C LEU A 75 5.56 4.40 -6.89
N ASP A 76 5.37 3.12 -7.20
CA ASP A 76 5.21 2.66 -8.57
C ASP A 76 3.72 2.79 -8.96
N GLU A 77 3.37 3.97 -9.48
CA GLU A 77 1.98 4.27 -9.85
C GLU A 77 1.44 3.27 -10.90
N ALA A 78 2.30 2.81 -11.81
CA ALA A 78 1.90 1.90 -12.87
C ALA A 78 1.56 0.51 -12.29
N ALA A 79 2.40 -0.04 -11.43
CA ALA A 79 2.15 -1.32 -10.76
C ALA A 79 0.86 -1.28 -9.94
N VAL A 80 0.65 -0.20 -9.17
CA VAL A 80 -0.55 -0.03 -8.35
C VAL A 80 -1.82 0.08 -9.21
N ARG A 81 -1.78 0.86 -10.29
CA ARG A 81 -2.92 0.97 -11.23
C ARG A 81 -3.26 -0.37 -11.89
N VAL A 82 -2.25 -1.11 -12.35
CA VAL A 82 -2.44 -2.44 -12.95
C VAL A 82 -3.12 -3.38 -11.94
N TRP A 83 -2.64 -3.38 -10.70
CA TRP A 83 -3.21 -4.21 -9.65
C TRP A 83 -4.65 -3.79 -9.32
N LEU A 84 -4.92 -2.50 -9.10
CA LEU A 84 -6.26 -1.99 -8.79
C LEU A 84 -7.28 -2.28 -9.90
N ALA A 85 -6.86 -2.14 -11.16
CA ALA A 85 -7.71 -2.47 -12.32
C ALA A 85 -8.07 -3.97 -12.35
N ALA A 86 -7.11 -4.85 -12.05
CA ALA A 86 -7.33 -6.30 -12.02
C ALA A 86 -8.23 -6.75 -10.84
N HIS A 87 -8.30 -5.99 -9.76
CA HIS A 87 -8.99 -6.38 -8.52
C HIS A 87 -10.29 -5.60 -8.26
N GLY A 88 -10.86 -5.00 -9.31
CA GLY A 88 -12.18 -4.36 -9.25
C GLY A 88 -12.19 -3.02 -8.52
N GLY A 89 -11.08 -2.27 -8.57
CA GLY A 89 -11.00 -0.92 -8.02
C GLY A 89 -11.66 0.13 -8.89
N ALA A 90 -11.82 -0.09 -10.20
CA ALA A 90 -12.30 0.97 -11.11
C ALA A 90 -13.69 1.50 -10.70
N HIS A 91 -13.84 2.82 -10.66
CA HIS A 91 -15.16 3.41 -10.47
C HIS A 91 -16.02 3.05 -11.68
N THR A 92 -17.09 2.29 -11.46
CA THR A 92 -18.09 2.04 -12.52
C THR A 92 -18.93 3.31 -12.64
N THR A 93 -18.42 4.29 -13.38
CA THR A 93 -19.25 5.42 -13.78
C THR A 93 -20.08 4.96 -14.97
N ARG A 94 -21.36 4.68 -14.70
CA ARG A 94 -22.37 4.42 -15.72
C ARG A 94 -22.93 5.74 -16.25
#